data_AF-A0A0F9T8F2-F1
#
_entry.id   AF-A0A0F9T8F2-F1
#
_cell.length_a   1.000
_cell.length_b   1.000
_cell.length_c   1.000
_cell.angle_alpha   90.00
_cell.angle_beta   90.00
_cell.angle_gamma   90.00
#
_symmetry.space_group_name_H-M   'P 1'
#
loop_
_entity.id
_entity.type
_entity.pdbx_description
1 polymer ?
#
loop_
_entity_poly.entity_id
_entity_poly.type
_entity_poly.pdbx_seq_one_letter_code
_entity_poly.pdbx_strand_id
1 'polypeptide(L)'
;MKTKEQIQKEIEALKTVRPNVRPTSMFGDDNLGSVDAQIAVLESDWDDNDIYDRYDRTSSSEYILDAALAARGWIDDEEDDDCEGLACEWPLKE
;
A
#
# COMPACT_ATOMS: atom_id res chain seq x y z
N MET A 1 -6.66 1.98 -15.42
CA MET A 1 -5.77 0.84 -15.12
C MET A 1 -4.33 1.13 -15.51
N LYS A 2 -3.39 0.91 -14.58
CA LYS A 2 -1.94 1.12 -14.72
C LYS A 2 -1.30 0.02 -15.57
N THR A 3 -0.20 0.38 -16.23
CA THR A 3 0.63 -0.55 -16.99
C THR A 3 1.61 -1.29 -16.07
N LYS A 4 2.14 -2.44 -16.53
CA LYS A 4 3.19 -3.19 -15.82
C LYS A 4 4.43 -2.33 -15.50
N GLU A 5 4.82 -1.44 -16.42
CA GLU A 5 5.95 -0.53 -16.20
C GLU A 5 5.66 0.49 -15.10
N GLN A 6 4.42 0.98 -15.00
CA GLN A 6 4.01 1.89 -13.93
C GLN A 6 3.94 1.16 -12.58
N ILE A 7 3.35 -0.04 -12.55
CA ILE A 7 3.31 -0.88 -11.34
C ILE A 7 4.72 -1.18 -10.83
N GLN A 8 5.64 -1.55 -11.73
CA GLN A 8 7.03 -1.84 -11.34
C GLN A 8 7.75 -0.61 -10.77
N LYS A 9 7.55 0.57 -11.37
CA LYS A 9 8.10 1.83 -10.84
C LYS A 9 7.55 2.14 -9.45
N GLU A 10 6.27 1.89 -9.22
CA GLU A 10 5.64 2.14 -7.92
C GLU A 10 6.15 1.18 -6.85
N ILE A 11 6.30 -0.10 -7.18
CA ILE A 11 6.93 -1.08 -6.28
C ILE A 11 8.35 -0.64 -5.89
N GLU A 12 9.13 -0.14 -6.86
CA GLU A 12 10.47 0.39 -6.59
C GLU A 12 10.45 1.64 -5.71
N ALA A 13 9.50 2.54 -5.92
CA ALA A 13 9.31 3.74 -5.10
C ALA A 13 8.94 3.35 -3.66
N LEU A 14 7.97 2.46 -3.47
CA LEU A 14 7.55 1.93 -2.18
C LEU A 14 8.71 1.23 -1.44
N LYS A 15 9.46 0.37 -2.13
CA LYS A 15 10.66 -0.27 -1.56
C LYS A 15 11.75 0.73 -1.18
N THR A 16 11.86 1.84 -1.91
CA THR A 16 12.84 2.90 -1.63
C THR A 16 12.44 3.73 -0.42
N VAL A 17 11.16 4.06 -0.27
CA VAL A 17 10.67 4.87 0.85
C VAL A 17 10.55 4.07 2.14
N ARG A 18 10.17 2.78 2.06
CA ARG A 18 9.89 1.90 3.20
C ARG A 18 10.92 1.97 4.35
N PRO A 19 12.25 1.93 4.12
CA PRO A 19 13.23 2.01 5.22
C PRO A 19 13.14 3.32 6.01
N ASN A 20 12.69 4.39 5.35
CA ASN A 20 12.56 5.74 5.90
C ASN A 20 11.16 6.00 6.49
N VAL A 21 10.17 5.14 6.26
CA VAL A 21 8.83 5.28 6.85
C VAL A 21 8.89 5.06 8.36
N ARG A 22 8.18 5.92 9.12
CA ARG A 22 8.02 5.76 10.58
C ARG A 22 7.30 4.43 10.86
N PRO A 23 7.81 3.56 11.74
CA PRO A 23 7.26 2.21 11.89
C PRO A 23 5.79 2.18 12.29
N THR A 24 5.39 3.06 13.19
CA THR A 24 4.02 3.14 13.69
C THR A 24 3.50 4.56 13.69
N SER A 25 2.18 4.73 13.55
CA SER A 25 1.50 6.01 13.73
C SER A 25 1.43 6.42 15.22
N MET A 26 0.96 7.64 15.49
CA MET A 26 0.68 8.12 16.85
C MET A 26 -0.41 7.29 17.55
N PHE A 27 -1.31 6.67 16.78
CA PHE A 27 -2.42 5.87 17.27
C PHE A 27 -2.10 4.37 17.33
N GLY A 28 -0.90 3.97 16.91
CA GLY A 28 -0.40 2.60 16.96
C GLY A 28 -0.60 1.81 15.66
N ASP A 29 -0.95 2.46 14.56
CA ASP A 29 -1.10 1.79 13.26
C ASP A 29 0.27 1.35 12.74
N ASP A 30 0.33 0.17 12.11
CA ASP A 30 1.56 -0.39 11.55
C ASP A 30 1.78 0.11 10.11
N ASN A 31 2.46 1.24 9.98
CA ASN A 31 2.74 1.85 8.68
C ASN A 31 3.62 0.95 7.80
N LEU A 32 4.57 0.20 8.40
CA LEU A 32 5.43 -0.68 7.62
C LEU A 32 4.65 -1.89 7.11
N GLY A 33 3.76 -2.43 7.92
CA GLY A 33 2.80 -3.46 7.50
C GLY A 33 1.91 -2.99 6.37
N SER A 34 1.43 -1.74 6.42
CA SER A 34 0.63 -1.16 5.34
C SER A 34 1.42 -0.98 4.03
N VAL A 35 2.66 -0.48 4.09
CA VAL A 35 3.56 -0.41 2.91
C VAL A 35 3.84 -1.80 2.35
N ASP A 36 4.09 -2.79 3.20
CA ASP A 36 4.31 -4.17 2.80
C ASP A 36 3.08 -4.76 2.10
N ALA A 37 1.88 -4.42 2.58
CA ALA A 37 0.64 -4.87 1.98
C ALA A 37 0.41 -4.25 0.59
N GLN A 38 0.68 -2.95 0.42
CA GLN A 38 0.64 -2.29 -0.89
C GLN A 38 1.59 -3.00 -1.88
N ILE A 39 2.85 -3.22 -1.48
CA ILE A 39 3.84 -3.91 -2.33
C ILE A 39 3.34 -5.31 -2.70
N ALA A 40 2.79 -6.07 -1.74
CA ALA A 40 2.33 -7.44 -2.00
C ALA A 40 1.19 -7.50 -3.02
N VAL A 41 0.24 -6.56 -2.95
CA VAL A 41 -0.86 -6.43 -3.92
C VAL A 41 -0.31 -6.10 -5.31
N LEU A 42 0.58 -5.12 -5.42
CA LEU A 42 1.20 -4.72 -6.69
C LEU A 42 2.05 -5.85 -7.32
N GLU A 43 2.72 -6.66 -6.49
CA GLU A 43 3.54 -7.80 -6.96
C GLU A 43 2.71 -9.01 -7.40
N SER A 44 1.59 -9.26 -6.71
CA SER A 44 0.80 -10.49 -6.87
C SER A 44 -0.47 -10.32 -7.70
N ASP A 45 -0.83 -9.07 -8.03
CA ASP A 45 -2.06 -8.73 -8.77
C ASP A 45 -3.31 -9.31 -8.10
N TRP A 46 -3.36 -9.24 -6.76
CA TRP A 46 -4.48 -9.75 -5.96
C TRP A 46 -5.75 -8.96 -6.21
N ASP A 47 -6.88 -9.64 -6.31
CA ASP A 47 -8.19 -8.99 -6.34
C ASP A 47 -8.69 -8.68 -4.92
N ASP A 48 -9.83 -7.98 -4.83
CA ASP A 48 -10.44 -7.61 -3.55
C ASP A 48 -10.68 -8.83 -2.65
N ASN A 49 -11.13 -9.96 -3.20
CA ASN A 49 -11.40 -11.16 -2.40
C ASN A 49 -10.11 -11.75 -1.84
N ASP A 50 -9.05 -11.81 -2.65
CA ASP A 50 -7.72 -12.23 -2.20
C ASP A 50 -7.21 -11.32 -1.08
N ILE A 51 -7.42 -10.00 -1.21
CA ILE A 51 -7.04 -8.99 -0.21
C ILE A 51 -7.83 -9.19 1.10
N TYR A 52 -9.16 -9.35 1.02
CA TYR A 52 -10.00 -9.56 2.20
C TYR A 52 -9.73 -10.89 2.91
N ASP A 53 -9.43 -11.96 2.16
CA ASP A 53 -9.06 -13.27 2.75
C ASP A 53 -7.74 -13.17 3.53
N ARG A 54 -6.82 -12.33 3.05
CA ARG A 54 -5.46 -12.24 3.59
C ARG A 54 -5.30 -11.23 4.71
N TYR A 55 -6.05 -10.13 4.65
CA TYR A 55 -5.98 -9.02 5.61
C TYR A 55 -7.30 -8.81 6.35
N ASP A 56 -8.06 -9.88 6.61
CA ASP A 56 -9.35 -9.82 7.30
C ASP A 56 -9.32 -8.88 8.52
N ARG A 57 -10.31 -7.98 8.60
CA ARG A 57 -10.45 -6.88 9.57
C ARG A 57 -10.42 -7.34 11.03
N THR A 58 -10.74 -8.60 11.28
CA THR A 58 -10.75 -9.18 12.63
C THR A 58 -9.36 -9.57 13.13
N SER A 59 -8.40 -9.77 12.23
CA SER A 59 -7.07 -10.30 12.54
C SER A 59 -5.92 -9.39 12.13
N SER A 60 -6.11 -8.61 11.07
CA SER A 60 -5.19 -7.58 10.62
C SER A 60 -5.66 -6.20 11.08
N SER A 61 -4.73 -5.25 11.20
CA SER A 61 -5.09 -3.85 11.41
C SER A 61 -5.94 -3.36 10.23
N GLU A 62 -7.05 -2.66 10.50
CA GLU A 62 -7.90 -2.04 9.48
C GLU A 62 -7.07 -1.17 8.52
N TYR A 63 -6.02 -0.51 9.03
CA TYR A 63 -5.05 0.27 8.25
C TYR A 63 -4.23 -0.54 7.24
N ILE A 64 -3.96 -1.82 7.51
CA ILE A 64 -3.20 -2.68 6.58
C ILE A 64 -4.11 -3.11 5.44
N LEU A 65 -5.36 -3.48 5.76
CA LEU A 65 -6.36 -3.82 4.76
C LEU A 65 -6.67 -2.63 3.85
N ASP A 66 -6.91 -1.45 4.43
CA ASP A 66 -7.21 -0.24 3.65
C ASP A 66 -6.04 0.12 2.72
N ALA A 67 -4.79 0.00 3.18
CA ALA A 67 -3.62 0.21 2.33
C ALA A 67 -3.53 -0.82 1.19
N ALA A 68 -3.87 -2.09 1.44
CA ALA A 68 -3.91 -3.11 0.41
C ALA A 68 -4.98 -2.80 -0.66
N LEU A 69 -6.18 -2.37 -0.23
CA LEU A 69 -7.27 -1.97 -1.12
C LEU A 69 -6.92 -0.71 -1.92
N ALA A 70 -6.24 0.27 -1.30
CA ALA A 70 -5.76 1.46 -2.00
C ALA A 70 -4.80 1.10 -3.15
N ALA A 71 -3.88 0.14 -2.93
CA ALA A 71 -3.03 -0.35 -4.01
C ALA A 71 -3.82 -0.99 -5.16
N ARG A 72 -4.91 -1.71 -4.86
CA ARG A 72 -5.80 -2.28 -5.87
C ARG A 72 -6.55 -1.19 -6.64
N GLY A 73 -7.11 -0.21 -5.95
CA GLY A 73 -7.79 0.95 -6.56
C GLY A 73 -6.84 1.77 -7.44
N TRP A 74 -5.59 1.96 -6.99
CA TRP A 74 -4.54 2.60 -7.76
C TRP A 74 -4.22 1.84 -9.05
N ILE A 75 -4.14 0.50 -9.02
CA ILE A 75 -3.99 -0.31 -10.23
C ILE A 75 -5.11 -0.02 -11.22
N ASP A 76 -6.35 0.15 -10.77
CA ASP A 76 -7.49 0.38 -11.66
C ASP A 76 -7.67 1.84 -12.09
N ASP A 77 -6.89 2.76 -11.52
CA ASP A 77 -6.99 4.22 -11.71
C ASP A 77 -8.29 4.79 -11.11
N GLU A 78 -8.75 4.18 -10.01
CA GLU A 78 -9.97 4.57 -9.27
C GLU A 78 -9.71 5.58 -8.15
N GLU A 79 -8.45 5.84 -7.81
CA GLU A 79 -8.06 6.87 -6.84
C GLU A 79 -7.63 8.18 -7.51
N ASP A 80 -8.25 9.29 -7.11
CA ASP A 80 -7.79 10.66 -7.41
C ASP A 80 -6.59 10.96 -6.51
N ASP A 81 -5.40 10.62 -6.98
CA ASP A 81 -4.16 10.72 -6.23
C ASP A 81 -3.69 12.19 -6.23
N ASP A 82 -3.79 12.89 -5.09
CA ASP A 82 -3.27 14.26 -4.91
C ASP A 82 -1.73 14.32 -5.02
N CYS A 83 -1.06 13.17 -4.98
CA CYS A 83 0.37 13.01 -5.19
C CYS A 83 0.63 11.87 -6.21
N GLU A 84 1.76 11.87 -6.91
CA GLU A 84 2.04 10.93 -8.03
C GLU A 84 2.30 9.47 -7.56
N GLY A 85 1.45 8.85 -6.73
CA GLY A 85 1.51 7.43 -6.36
C GLY A 85 1.35 7.12 -4.87
N LEU A 86 1.33 5.84 -4.53
CA LEU A 86 1.21 5.33 -3.17
C LEU A 86 2.45 5.65 -2.31
N ALA A 87 3.62 5.82 -2.92
CA ALA A 87 4.85 6.05 -2.17
C ALA A 87 4.94 7.45 -1.51
N CYS A 88 4.17 8.45 -1.96
CA CYS A 88 4.28 9.82 -1.47
C CYS A 88 3.44 10.15 -0.24
N GLU A 89 2.54 9.27 0.19
CA GLU A 89 1.67 9.48 1.35
C GLU A 89 2.35 9.17 2.70
N TRP A 90 3.50 8.48 2.70
CA TRP A 90 4.05 7.88 3.91
C TRP A 90 4.81 8.86 4.82
N PRO A 91 4.53 8.87 6.14
CA PRO A 91 5.27 9.70 7.09
C PRO A 91 6.70 9.18 7.28
N LEU A 92 7.68 10.02 6.95
CA LEU A 92 9.10 9.68 7.05
C LEU A 92 9.66 9.95 8.46
N LYS A 93 10.67 9.17 8.85
CA LYS A 93 11.52 9.42 10.02
C LYS A 93 12.27 10.73 9.80
N GLU A 94 12.41 11.50 10.88
CA GLU A 94 13.22 12.74 10.92
C GLU A 94 14.71 12.45 10.84
#